data_AF-A0A8B9SRF2-F1
#
_entry.id   AF-A0A8B9SRF2-F1
#
_cell.length_a   1.000
_cell.length_b   1.000
_cell.length_c   1.000
_cell.angle_alpha   90.00
_cell.angle_beta   90.00
_cell.angle_gamma   90.00
#
_symmetry.space_group_name_H-M   'P 1'
#
loop_
_entity.id
_entity.type
_entity.pdbx_description
1 polymer ?
#
loop_
_entity_poly.entity_id
_entity_poly.type
_entity_poly.pdbx_seq_one_letter_code
_entity_poly.pdbx_strand_id
1 'polypeptide(L)'
;MLGAAGPFLRPQRRAGAEERRRRVAPLAASPPPAERGEEPLLRGIFEIGKRSCDVVLSARRLRWSPIVPESPAGGTGREEIIEMKDVFSVKLKRRRFVGQKKGGTLLGITIFKCLHKEENKLTDCAVHLNNLSEDHCNSWFRHLKEILNGFQNRPKSLKVFVNPSSHKREATHVYYEKVAPLFKLADIKTDVTVTEYEGHALSVLKECELQAFDGVVCVGGDGSVSEVAHGLLLKAQIDAGKGTDYIPAPVRASVPLGVIPAGEAKQYCYILSVICFKSLWHVL
;
A
#
# COMPACT_ATOMS: atom_id res chain seq x y z
N MET A 1 -75.85 -1.49 60.64
CA MET A 1 -77.10 -2.21 60.32
C MET A 1 -77.04 -2.55 58.83
N LEU A 2 -76.65 -3.77 58.44
CA LEU A 2 -77.41 -5.03 58.34
C LEU A 2 -78.11 -5.21 56.96
N GLY A 3 -77.70 -6.28 56.26
CA GLY A 3 -78.45 -7.03 55.21
C GLY A 3 -78.29 -6.50 53.77
N ALA A 4 -78.15 -7.30 52.71
CA ALA A 4 -78.32 -8.74 52.52
C ALA A 4 -77.67 -9.21 51.18
N ALA A 5 -77.59 -10.52 50.98
CA ALA A 5 -76.76 -11.25 50.01
C ALA A 5 -77.47 -11.64 48.69
N GLY A 6 -76.67 -11.72 47.60
CA GLY A 6 -76.75 -12.68 46.45
C GLY A 6 -77.93 -12.59 45.47
N PRO A 7 -77.89 -13.26 44.28
CA PRO A 7 -76.87 -14.20 43.79
C PRO A 7 -76.30 -13.93 42.38
N PHE A 8 -75.20 -14.64 42.11
CA PHE A 8 -74.49 -14.85 40.85
C PHE A 8 -75.38 -15.38 39.71
N LEU A 9 -75.28 -14.78 38.51
CA LEU A 9 -75.52 -15.43 37.22
C LEU A 9 -74.49 -14.95 36.18
N ARG A 10 -73.82 -15.93 35.54
CA ARG A 10 -72.70 -15.76 34.59
C ARG A 10 -73.15 -15.10 33.28
N PRO A 11 -72.39 -14.15 32.69
CA PRO A 11 -72.65 -13.67 31.34
C PRO A 11 -72.00 -14.57 30.28
N GLN A 12 -72.80 -15.00 29.31
CA GLN A 12 -72.36 -15.65 28.07
C GLN A 12 -71.41 -14.74 27.27
N ARG A 13 -70.24 -15.28 26.92
CA ARG A 13 -69.27 -14.63 26.02
C ARG A 13 -69.85 -14.55 24.60
N ARG A 14 -70.05 -13.33 24.11
CA ARG A 14 -70.25 -13.01 22.69
C ARG A 14 -68.95 -13.27 21.92
N ALA A 15 -69.04 -14.02 20.82
CA ALA A 15 -67.97 -14.20 19.86
C ALA A 15 -67.70 -12.88 19.12
N GLY A 16 -66.53 -12.28 19.36
CA GLY A 16 -66.02 -11.15 18.58
C GLY A 16 -65.16 -11.66 17.43
N ALA A 17 -65.50 -11.24 16.21
CA ALA A 17 -64.70 -11.47 15.02
C ALA A 17 -63.36 -10.74 15.14
N GLU A 18 -62.24 -11.48 15.04
CA GLU A 18 -60.90 -10.94 15.08
C GLU A 18 -60.39 -10.72 13.65
N GLU A 19 -60.39 -9.46 13.23
CA GLU A 19 -59.89 -8.92 11.98
C GLU A 19 -58.41 -9.33 11.75
N ARG A 20 -58.16 -10.24 10.81
CA ARG A 20 -56.81 -10.62 10.35
C ARG A 20 -56.12 -9.43 9.68
N ARG A 21 -55.41 -8.61 10.47
CA ARG A 21 -54.41 -7.64 9.94
C ARG A 21 -53.29 -8.41 9.24
N ARG A 22 -53.28 -8.40 7.90
CA ARG A 22 -52.12 -8.79 7.08
C ARG A 22 -50.95 -7.88 7.46
N ARG A 23 -49.92 -8.42 8.12
CA ARG A 23 -48.63 -7.75 8.27
C ARG A 23 -47.98 -7.66 6.88
N VAL A 24 -48.02 -6.48 6.28
CA VAL A 24 -47.15 -6.15 5.16
C VAL A 24 -45.73 -6.06 5.73
N ALA A 25 -44.82 -6.92 5.25
CA ALA A 25 -43.40 -6.83 5.59
C ALA A 25 -42.88 -5.44 5.16
N PRO A 26 -42.03 -4.76 5.95
CA PRO A 26 -41.45 -3.50 5.51
C PRO A 26 -40.64 -3.78 4.23
N LEU A 27 -40.90 -3.03 3.15
CA LEU A 27 -39.97 -2.98 2.02
C LEU A 27 -38.59 -2.69 2.60
N ALA A 28 -37.63 -3.58 2.32
CA ALA A 28 -36.25 -3.41 2.73
C ALA A 28 -35.81 -2.00 2.35
N ALA A 29 -35.46 -1.20 3.36
CA ALA A 29 -34.90 0.12 3.16
C ALA A 29 -33.67 -0.05 2.27
N SER A 30 -33.69 0.61 1.10
CA SER A 30 -32.53 0.71 0.24
C SER A 30 -31.34 1.23 1.06
N PRO A 31 -30.16 0.58 0.97
CA PRO A 31 -29.01 0.96 1.78
C PRO A 31 -28.60 2.41 1.52
N PRO A 32 -27.99 3.08 2.52
CA PRO A 32 -27.63 4.48 2.44
C PRO A 32 -26.66 4.78 1.27
N PRO A 33 -26.62 6.02 0.74
CA PRO A 33 -25.94 6.36 -0.52
C PRO A 33 -24.40 6.29 -0.52
N ALA A 34 -23.79 5.72 0.53
CA ALA A 34 -22.35 5.56 0.68
C ALA A 34 -21.83 4.19 0.19
N GLU A 35 -22.71 3.23 -0.13
CA GLU A 35 -22.36 1.93 -0.72
C GLU A 35 -22.56 1.89 -2.23
N ARG A 36 -22.05 2.91 -2.95
CA ARG A 36 -21.88 2.75 -4.40
C ARG A 36 -20.71 1.79 -4.60
N GLY A 37 -21.01 0.49 -4.60
CA GLY A 37 -20.04 -0.58 -4.76
C GLY A 37 -19.16 -0.30 -5.97
N GLU A 38 -17.86 -0.26 -5.75
CA GLU A 38 -16.88 -0.02 -6.81
C GLU A 38 -17.03 -1.11 -7.88
N GLU A 39 -17.22 -0.72 -9.14
CA GLU A 39 -17.47 -1.67 -10.22
C GLU A 39 -16.24 -2.56 -10.42
N PRO A 40 -16.43 -3.89 -10.52
CA PRO A 40 -15.31 -4.81 -10.69
C PRO A 40 -14.69 -4.62 -12.08
N LEU A 41 -13.39 -4.34 -12.11
CA LEU A 41 -12.60 -4.27 -13.33
C LEU A 41 -12.35 -5.68 -13.89
N LEU A 42 -12.02 -6.63 -13.00
CA LEU A 42 -11.80 -8.03 -13.36
C LEU A 42 -12.40 -8.96 -12.30
N ARG A 43 -12.83 -10.14 -12.78
CA ARG A 43 -13.22 -11.29 -11.96
C ARG A 43 -12.53 -12.54 -12.50
N GLY A 44 -12.08 -13.42 -11.61
CA GLY A 44 -11.24 -14.53 -12.00
C GLY A 44 -10.99 -15.49 -10.85
N ILE A 45 -10.70 -16.73 -11.19
CA ILE A 45 -10.43 -17.78 -10.22
C ILE A 45 -8.93 -17.98 -10.11
N PHE A 46 -8.42 -17.93 -8.88
CA PHE A 46 -7.02 -18.21 -8.57
C PHE A 46 -6.93 -19.18 -7.42
N GLU A 47 -5.89 -20.00 -7.43
CA GLU A 47 -5.49 -20.73 -6.24
C GLU A 47 -4.64 -19.82 -5.35
N ILE A 48 -5.08 -19.62 -4.10
CA ILE A 48 -4.36 -18.83 -3.11
C ILE A 48 -4.07 -19.74 -1.91
N GLY A 49 -2.79 -19.99 -1.66
CA GLY A 49 -2.38 -21.01 -0.69
C GLY A 49 -2.67 -22.42 -1.23
N LYS A 50 -3.76 -23.03 -0.75
CA LYS A 50 -4.23 -24.36 -1.19
C LYS A 50 -5.74 -24.39 -1.49
N ARG A 51 -6.36 -23.21 -1.66
CA ARG A 51 -7.80 -23.05 -1.85
C ARG A 51 -8.09 -22.36 -3.17
N SER A 52 -9.19 -22.75 -3.80
CA SER A 52 -9.70 -22.06 -4.99
C SER A 52 -10.52 -20.86 -4.55
N CYS A 53 -10.14 -19.67 -4.99
CA CYS A 53 -10.78 -18.42 -4.58
C CYS A 53 -11.40 -17.70 -5.78
N ASP A 54 -12.60 -17.15 -5.60
CA ASP A 54 -13.14 -16.11 -6.48
C ASP A 54 -12.42 -14.80 -6.12
N VAL A 55 -11.74 -14.21 -7.09
CA VAL A 55 -10.94 -13.00 -6.92
C VAL A 55 -11.57 -11.88 -7.74
N VAL A 56 -11.72 -10.73 -7.11
CA VAL A 56 -12.30 -9.54 -7.72
C VAL A 56 -11.36 -8.36 -7.56
N LEU A 57 -10.99 -7.75 -8.69
CA LEU A 57 -10.19 -6.54 -8.76
C LEU A 57 -11.09 -5.34 -9.05
N SER A 58 -10.98 -4.31 -8.23
CA SER A 58 -11.52 -2.97 -8.47
C SER A 58 -10.38 -1.94 -8.54
N ALA A 59 -10.69 -0.68 -8.84
CA ALA A 59 -9.65 0.35 -8.95
C ALA A 59 -8.89 0.58 -7.63
N ARG A 60 -9.55 0.39 -6.47
CA ARG A 60 -8.95 0.64 -5.16
C ARG A 60 -8.70 -0.61 -4.33
N ARG A 61 -9.28 -1.77 -4.68
CA ARG A 61 -9.20 -2.98 -3.85
C ARG A 61 -9.01 -4.24 -4.68
N LEU A 62 -8.33 -5.21 -4.08
CA LEU A 62 -8.31 -6.59 -4.51
C LEU A 62 -8.91 -7.43 -3.39
N ARG A 63 -9.99 -8.15 -3.67
CA ARG A 63 -10.67 -9.00 -2.69
C ARG A 63 -10.80 -10.42 -3.18
N TRP A 64 -10.79 -11.38 -2.27
CA TRP A 64 -11.03 -12.77 -2.61
C TRP A 64 -11.74 -13.52 -1.49
N SER A 65 -12.51 -14.53 -1.89
CA SER A 65 -13.17 -15.45 -0.98
C SER A 65 -13.02 -16.89 -1.49
N PRO A 66 -12.82 -17.88 -0.60
CA PRO A 66 -12.84 -19.29 -0.99
C PRO A 66 -14.17 -19.65 -1.67
N ILE A 67 -14.09 -20.44 -2.75
CA ILE A 67 -15.27 -20.97 -3.43
C ILE A 67 -15.83 -22.13 -2.59
N VAL A 68 -17.10 -22.06 -2.19
CA VAL A 68 -17.76 -23.05 -1.31
C VAL A 68 -18.67 -23.96 -2.16
N PRO A 69 -18.84 -25.25 -1.81
CA PRO A 69 -18.24 -25.98 -0.68
C PRO A 69 -16.97 -26.75 -1.05
N GLU A 70 -15.86 -26.50 -0.35
CA GLU A 70 -14.71 -27.41 -0.38
C GLU A 70 -14.91 -28.65 0.53
N SER A 71 -15.92 -28.66 1.43
CA SER A 71 -16.33 -29.84 2.24
C SER A 71 -17.74 -29.70 2.88
N PRO A 72 -18.42 -30.79 3.31
CA PRO A 72 -19.77 -30.75 3.90
C PRO A 72 -19.86 -30.10 5.28
N ALA A 73 -18.73 -29.93 5.98
CA ALA A 73 -18.66 -29.16 7.21
C ALA A 73 -18.55 -27.67 6.86
N GLY A 74 -19.70 -27.03 6.61
CA GLY A 74 -19.82 -25.65 6.16
C GLY A 74 -19.07 -24.65 7.06
N GLY A 75 -17.87 -24.28 6.65
CA GLY A 75 -17.18 -23.09 7.12
C GLY A 75 -17.48 -21.92 6.17
N THR A 76 -17.97 -20.80 6.69
CA THR A 76 -18.04 -19.54 5.95
C THR A 76 -16.61 -19.05 5.73
N GLY A 77 -16.08 -19.18 4.51
CA GLY A 77 -14.78 -18.62 4.15
C GLY A 77 -14.78 -17.10 4.35
N ARG A 78 -13.86 -16.59 5.18
CA ARG A 78 -13.71 -15.16 5.40
C ARG A 78 -13.18 -14.50 4.12
N GLU A 79 -13.87 -13.45 3.65
CA GLU A 79 -13.36 -12.61 2.57
C GLU A 79 -12.12 -11.85 3.04
N GLU A 80 -11.06 -11.90 2.23
CA GLU A 80 -9.83 -11.14 2.45
C GLU A 80 -9.76 -9.98 1.46
N ILE A 81 -9.25 -8.84 1.91
CA ILE A 81 -9.19 -7.61 1.12
C ILE A 81 -7.80 -6.99 1.24
N ILE A 82 -7.27 -6.51 0.11
CA ILE A 82 -6.09 -5.66 0.01
C ILE A 82 -6.52 -4.32 -0.58
N GLU A 83 -6.09 -3.22 0.03
CA GLU A 83 -6.19 -1.90 -0.61
C GLU A 83 -5.02 -1.70 -1.58
N MET A 84 -5.32 -1.28 -2.81
CA MET A 84 -4.30 -1.10 -3.86
C MET A 84 -3.25 -0.05 -3.51
N LYS A 85 -3.59 0.91 -2.63
CA LYS A 85 -2.65 1.91 -2.09
C LYS A 85 -1.51 1.28 -1.26
N ASP A 86 -1.73 0.09 -0.70
CA ASP A 86 -0.74 -0.61 0.12
C ASP A 86 0.09 -1.62 -0.69
N VAL A 87 -0.26 -1.86 -1.96
CA VAL A 87 0.48 -2.75 -2.87
C VAL A 87 1.62 -2.00 -3.51
N PHE A 88 2.87 -2.30 -3.18
CA PHE A 88 4.03 -1.60 -3.75
C PHE A 88 4.62 -2.26 -5.00
N SER A 89 4.34 -3.55 -5.23
CA SER A 89 4.82 -4.24 -6.42
C SER A 89 3.90 -5.38 -6.82
N VAL A 90 3.88 -5.68 -8.11
CA VAL A 90 3.25 -6.86 -8.68
C VAL A 90 4.22 -7.48 -9.68
N LYS A 91 4.40 -8.79 -9.65
CA LYS A 91 5.30 -9.54 -10.54
C LYS A 91 4.65 -10.82 -11.04
N LEU A 92 4.96 -11.21 -12.28
CA LEU A 92 4.63 -12.55 -12.79
C LEU A 92 5.53 -13.59 -12.12
N LYS A 93 4.92 -14.62 -11.51
CA LYS A 93 5.61 -15.73 -10.87
C LYS A 93 5.90 -16.80 -11.92
N ARG A 94 7.18 -17.08 -12.19
CA ARG A 94 7.61 -18.10 -13.16
C ARG A 94 8.51 -19.13 -12.50
N ARG A 95 8.35 -20.40 -12.84
CA ARG A 95 9.30 -21.48 -12.52
C ARG A 95 10.31 -21.60 -13.64
N ARG A 96 11.60 -21.61 -13.29
CA ARG A 96 12.70 -21.78 -14.25
C ARG A 96 13.50 -23.03 -13.91
N PHE A 97 14.07 -23.66 -14.92
CA PHE A 97 15.06 -24.71 -14.73
C PHE A 97 16.41 -24.10 -14.34
N VAL A 98 17.24 -24.90 -13.66
CA VAL A 98 18.61 -24.51 -13.30
C VAL A 98 19.36 -24.10 -14.56
N GLY A 99 20.01 -22.92 -14.54
CA GLY A 99 20.75 -22.37 -15.69
C GLY A 99 19.91 -21.56 -16.69
N GLN A 100 18.58 -21.59 -16.61
CA GLN A 100 17.72 -20.84 -17.52
C GLN A 100 17.57 -19.36 -17.11
N LYS A 101 18.13 -18.44 -17.91
CA LYS A 101 18.14 -17.00 -17.61
C LYS A 101 16.85 -16.26 -18.02
N LYS A 102 16.08 -16.77 -18.99
CA LYS A 102 14.84 -16.15 -19.51
C LYS A 102 13.74 -17.20 -19.76
N GLY A 103 12.49 -16.78 -19.66
CA GLY A 103 11.32 -17.65 -19.83
C GLY A 103 10.96 -18.45 -18.57
N GLY A 104 10.37 -19.63 -18.78
CA GLY A 104 9.89 -20.53 -17.74
C GLY A 104 8.37 -20.57 -17.63
N THR A 105 7.85 -21.65 -17.04
CA THR A 105 6.42 -21.87 -16.87
C THR A 105 5.83 -20.81 -15.96
N LEU A 106 4.81 -20.10 -16.43
CA LEU A 106 4.05 -19.17 -15.60
C LEU A 106 3.24 -19.93 -14.57
N LEU A 107 3.38 -19.53 -13.30
CA LEU A 107 2.67 -20.11 -12.17
C LEU A 107 1.57 -19.20 -11.63
N GLY A 108 1.60 -17.90 -11.97
CA GLY A 108 0.65 -16.94 -11.45
C GLY A 108 1.22 -15.53 -11.31
N ILE A 109 0.64 -14.78 -10.38
CA ILE A 109 0.99 -13.40 -10.05
C ILE A 109 1.38 -13.34 -8.57
N THR A 110 2.45 -12.62 -8.25
CA THR A 110 2.81 -12.26 -6.87
C THR A 110 2.52 -10.79 -6.65
N ILE A 111 1.79 -10.49 -5.60
CA ILE A 111 1.45 -9.13 -5.16
C ILE A 111 2.20 -8.87 -3.86
N PHE A 112 3.03 -7.83 -3.85
CA PHE A 112 3.77 -7.39 -2.69
C PHE A 112 3.08 -6.19 -2.07
N LYS A 113 2.68 -6.32 -0.80
CA LYS A 113 1.99 -5.29 -0.05
C LYS A 113 2.73 -4.94 1.22
N CYS A 114 2.53 -3.71 1.68
CA CYS A 114 2.94 -3.28 3.01
C CYS A 114 1.84 -3.65 4.02
N LEU A 115 2.28 -4.15 5.18
CA LEU A 115 1.46 -4.41 6.35
C LEU A 115 1.87 -3.46 7.47
N HIS A 116 0.88 -2.78 8.05
CA HIS A 116 1.03 -2.06 9.30
C HIS A 116 0.82 -3.03 10.45
N LYS A 117 1.85 -3.25 11.28
CA LYS A 117 1.71 -4.08 12.49
C LYS A 117 1.44 -3.25 13.74
N GLU A 118 2.10 -2.10 13.87
CA GLU A 118 2.02 -1.13 14.98
C GLU A 118 2.31 0.29 14.44
N GLU A 119 2.10 1.34 15.24
CA GLU A 119 2.54 2.71 14.90
C GLU A 119 4.04 2.68 14.52
N ASN A 120 4.35 3.02 13.26
CA ASN A 120 5.70 3.06 12.69
C ASN A 120 6.44 1.71 12.55
N LYS A 121 5.73 0.58 12.39
CA LYS A 121 6.33 -0.70 11.95
C LYS A 121 5.64 -1.22 10.68
N LEU A 122 6.22 -0.88 9.53
CA LEU A 122 5.88 -1.46 8.23
C LEU A 122 6.67 -2.76 8.00
N THR A 123 5.96 -3.80 7.57
CA THR A 123 6.54 -5.05 7.07
C THR A 123 5.97 -5.33 5.68
N ASP A 124 6.66 -6.10 4.85
CA ASP A 124 6.11 -6.54 3.57
C ASP A 124 5.48 -7.93 3.68
N CYS A 125 4.57 -8.22 2.76
CA CYS A 125 3.93 -9.51 2.60
C CYS A 125 3.71 -9.79 1.12
N ALA A 126 3.98 -11.02 0.69
CA ALA A 126 3.72 -11.50 -0.65
C ALA A 126 2.44 -12.35 -0.66
N VAL A 127 1.49 -11.99 -1.51
CA VAL A 127 0.30 -12.80 -1.81
C VAL A 127 0.46 -13.40 -3.19
N HIS A 128 0.27 -14.71 -3.30
CA HIS A 128 0.41 -15.45 -4.55
C HIS A 128 -0.97 -15.82 -5.09
N LEU A 129 -1.29 -15.28 -6.26
CA LEU A 129 -2.45 -15.66 -7.06
C LEU A 129 -1.98 -16.68 -8.10
N ASN A 130 -2.11 -17.98 -7.81
CA ASN A 130 -1.67 -19.02 -8.73
C ASN A 130 -2.73 -19.28 -9.81
N ASN A 131 -2.32 -19.26 -11.07
CA ASN A 131 -3.13 -19.67 -12.22
C ASN A 131 -2.15 -20.00 -13.36
N LEU A 132 -2.35 -21.13 -14.05
CA LEU A 132 -1.45 -21.61 -15.11
C LEU A 132 -1.76 -21.01 -16.49
N SER A 133 -2.91 -20.34 -16.65
CA SER A 133 -3.25 -19.64 -17.89
C SER A 133 -2.40 -18.40 -18.05
N GLU A 134 -1.55 -18.39 -19.08
CA GLU A 134 -0.69 -17.24 -19.39
C GLU A 134 -1.51 -16.00 -19.73
N ASP A 135 -2.54 -16.14 -20.57
CA ASP A 135 -3.39 -15.01 -20.97
C ASP A 135 -4.14 -14.40 -19.79
N HIS A 136 -4.68 -15.26 -18.91
CA HIS A 136 -5.37 -14.82 -17.70
C HIS A 136 -4.42 -14.02 -16.80
N CYS A 137 -3.25 -14.58 -16.48
CA CYS A 137 -2.27 -13.92 -15.63
C CYS A 137 -1.73 -12.63 -16.24
N ASN A 138 -1.46 -12.62 -17.56
CA ASN A 138 -0.96 -11.42 -18.24
C ASN A 138 -2.03 -10.31 -18.27
N SER A 139 -3.30 -10.65 -18.48
CA SER A 139 -4.41 -9.68 -18.42
C SER A 139 -4.53 -9.05 -17.04
N TRP A 140 -4.55 -9.86 -15.99
CA TRP A 140 -4.60 -9.40 -14.61
C TRP A 140 -3.37 -8.58 -14.21
N PHE A 141 -2.18 -9.04 -14.60
CA PHE A 141 -0.93 -8.33 -14.35
C PHE A 141 -0.92 -6.93 -14.97
N ARG A 142 -1.42 -6.78 -16.20
CA ARG A 142 -1.55 -5.47 -16.87
C ARG A 142 -2.46 -4.52 -16.10
N HIS A 143 -3.68 -4.95 -15.75
CA HIS A 143 -4.62 -4.12 -15.00
C HIS A 143 -4.09 -3.73 -13.61
N LEU A 144 -3.46 -4.67 -12.90
CA LEU A 144 -2.80 -4.38 -11.63
C LEU A 144 -1.69 -3.33 -11.80
N LYS A 145 -0.85 -3.45 -12.83
CA LYS A 145 0.21 -2.49 -13.13
C LYS A 145 -0.35 -1.12 -13.54
N GLU A 146 -1.43 -1.07 -14.30
CA GLU A 146 -2.12 0.17 -14.67
C GLU A 146 -2.64 0.92 -13.43
N ILE A 147 -3.33 0.22 -12.53
CA ILE A 147 -3.78 0.78 -11.25
C ILE A 147 -2.58 1.32 -10.46
N LEU A 148 -1.50 0.53 -10.34
CA LEU A 148 -0.31 0.95 -9.60
C LEU A 148 0.40 2.15 -10.20
N ASN A 149 0.45 2.24 -11.53
CA ASN A 149 1.08 3.36 -12.25
C ASN A 149 0.21 4.64 -12.20
N GLY A 150 -1.09 4.51 -11.93
CA GLY A 150 -2.03 5.61 -11.78
C GLY A 150 -1.93 6.37 -10.45
N PHE A 151 -1.23 5.82 -9.44
CA PHE A 151 -0.96 6.54 -8.21
C PHE A 151 0.07 7.65 -8.44
N GLN A 152 -0.39 8.91 -8.45
CA GLN A 152 0.45 10.09 -8.69
C GLN A 152 1.58 10.25 -7.66
N ASN A 153 1.33 9.85 -6.41
CA ASN A 153 2.29 10.01 -5.32
C ASN A 153 3.29 8.84 -5.22
N ARG A 154 3.28 7.87 -6.16
CA ARG A 154 4.27 6.79 -6.15
C ARG A 154 5.53 7.25 -6.89
N PRO A 155 6.72 7.18 -6.26
CA PRO A 155 7.95 7.58 -6.92
C PRO A 155 8.29 6.57 -8.02
N LYS A 156 8.81 7.07 -9.14
CA LYS A 156 9.29 6.31 -10.30
C LYS A 156 10.78 6.52 -10.53
N SER A 157 11.31 7.68 -10.14
CA SER A 157 12.72 8.06 -10.25
C SER A 157 13.19 8.73 -8.97
N LEU A 158 14.27 8.26 -8.35
CA LEU A 158 14.84 8.83 -7.12
C LEU A 158 16.35 9.10 -7.28
N LYS A 159 16.81 10.25 -6.80
CA LYS A 159 18.24 10.52 -6.58
C LYS A 159 18.62 10.04 -5.18
N VAL A 160 19.60 9.16 -5.07
CA VAL A 160 19.99 8.53 -3.81
C VAL A 160 21.41 8.94 -3.43
N PHE A 161 21.57 9.53 -2.25
CA PHE A 161 22.87 9.78 -1.64
C PHE A 161 23.17 8.69 -0.61
N VAL A 162 24.35 8.09 -0.70
CA VAL A 162 24.82 7.06 0.23
C VAL A 162 26.12 7.51 0.85
N ASN A 163 26.15 7.67 2.18
CA ASN A 163 27.40 7.99 2.88
C ASN A 163 28.08 6.71 3.38
N PRO A 164 29.17 6.24 2.75
CA PRO A 164 29.83 4.99 3.11
C PRO A 164 30.44 5.00 4.51
N SER A 165 30.71 6.17 5.09
CA SER A 165 31.27 6.32 6.44
C SER A 165 30.20 6.28 7.53
N SER A 166 28.91 6.34 7.17
CA SER A 166 27.81 6.29 8.13
C SER A 166 27.68 4.93 8.81
N HIS A 167 27.37 4.96 10.10
CA HIS A 167 27.06 3.81 10.96
C HIS A 167 27.97 2.59 10.77
N LYS A 168 29.14 2.59 11.42
CA LYS A 168 30.14 1.50 11.34
C LYS A 168 30.51 1.09 9.91
N ARG A 169 30.36 2.00 8.94
CA ARG A 169 30.58 1.78 7.51
C ARG A 169 29.63 0.78 6.84
N GLU A 170 28.42 0.64 7.37
CA GLU A 170 27.43 -0.31 6.87
C GLU A 170 26.46 0.31 5.86
N ALA A 171 26.41 1.63 5.69
CA ALA A 171 25.42 2.30 4.84
C ALA A 171 25.42 1.81 3.38
N THR A 172 26.60 1.58 2.81
CA THR A 172 26.76 1.02 1.47
C THR A 172 26.16 -0.38 1.38
N HIS A 173 26.43 -1.22 2.37
CA HIS A 173 25.88 -2.58 2.46
C HIS A 173 24.36 -2.54 2.64
N VAL A 174 23.84 -1.67 3.51
CA VAL A 174 22.40 -1.45 3.70
C VAL A 174 21.74 -1.05 2.38
N TYR A 175 22.35 -0.14 1.62
CA TYR A 175 21.80 0.27 0.32
C TYR A 175 21.73 -0.91 -0.66
N TYR A 176 22.86 -1.58 -0.94
CA TYR A 176 22.91 -2.60 -1.98
C TYR A 176 22.18 -3.90 -1.63
N GLU A 177 22.19 -4.32 -0.36
CA GLU A 177 21.59 -5.59 0.06
C GLU A 177 20.12 -5.45 0.46
N LYS A 178 19.67 -4.26 0.91
CA LYS A 178 18.31 -4.07 1.43
C LYS A 178 17.49 -3.06 0.62
N VAL A 179 18.03 -1.88 0.35
CA VAL A 179 17.29 -0.77 -0.28
C VAL A 179 17.11 -1.00 -1.78
N ALA A 180 18.20 -1.19 -2.52
CA ALA A 180 18.20 -1.32 -3.97
C ALA A 180 17.33 -2.49 -4.48
N PRO A 181 17.32 -3.68 -3.83
CA PRO A 181 16.42 -4.76 -4.23
C PRO A 181 14.94 -4.40 -4.09
N LEU A 182 14.55 -3.66 -3.05
CA LEU A 182 13.17 -3.24 -2.83
C LEU A 182 12.74 -2.14 -3.82
N PHE A 183 13.61 -1.15 -4.09
CA PHE A 183 13.36 -0.16 -5.14
C PHE A 183 13.19 -0.81 -6.52
N LYS A 184 14.08 -1.76 -6.85
CA LYS A 184 13.96 -2.55 -8.09
C LYS A 184 12.68 -3.37 -8.13
N LEU A 185 12.29 -3.98 -7.00
CA LEU A 185 11.04 -4.72 -6.89
C LEU A 185 9.84 -3.80 -7.16
N ALA A 186 9.85 -2.59 -6.60
CA ALA A 186 8.83 -1.56 -6.80
C ALA A 186 8.86 -0.85 -8.18
N ASP A 187 9.77 -1.26 -9.09
CA ASP A 187 9.99 -0.62 -10.39
C ASP A 187 10.41 0.87 -10.30
N ILE A 188 11.12 1.24 -9.23
CA ILE A 188 11.69 2.57 -9.01
C ILE A 188 13.10 2.60 -9.61
N LYS A 189 13.35 3.58 -10.48
CA LYS A 189 14.70 3.87 -11.00
C LYS A 189 15.47 4.70 -9.99
N THR A 190 16.74 4.38 -9.79
CA THR A 190 17.61 5.14 -8.89
C THR A 190 18.86 5.62 -9.60
N ASP A 191 19.19 6.90 -9.39
CA ASP A 191 20.50 7.48 -9.67
C ASP A 191 21.24 7.57 -8.32
N VAL A 192 22.37 6.88 -8.18
CA VAL A 192 23.06 6.71 -6.90
C VAL A 192 24.36 7.48 -6.89
N THR A 193 24.53 8.33 -5.90
CA THR A 193 25.79 9.02 -5.60
C THR A 193 26.30 8.54 -4.26
N VAL A 194 27.42 7.82 -4.28
CA VAL A 194 28.16 7.49 -3.06
C VAL A 194 29.02 8.70 -2.71
N THR A 195 28.82 9.28 -1.53
CA THR A 195 29.56 10.49 -1.11
C THR A 195 30.99 10.12 -0.72
N GLU A 196 31.92 11.04 -0.92
CA GLU A 196 33.36 10.79 -0.78
C GLU A 196 33.99 11.66 0.32
N TYR A 197 33.43 12.84 0.55
CA TYR A 197 33.89 13.82 1.53
C TYR A 197 32.69 14.64 2.06
N GLU A 198 32.90 15.38 3.14
CA GLU A 198 31.90 16.29 3.73
C GLU A 198 31.58 17.44 2.77
N GLY A 199 30.29 17.65 2.46
CA GLY A 199 29.86 18.65 1.49
C GLY A 199 29.78 18.13 0.04
N HIS A 200 30.10 16.86 -0.22
CA HIS A 200 29.97 16.26 -1.56
C HIS A 200 28.50 16.22 -2.00
N ALA A 201 27.56 15.81 -1.14
CA ALA A 201 26.15 15.75 -1.50
C ALA A 201 25.60 17.15 -1.82
N LEU A 202 26.01 18.14 -1.04
CA LEU A 202 25.65 19.54 -1.27
C LEU A 202 26.17 20.05 -2.62
N SER A 203 27.41 19.71 -2.98
CA SER A 203 28.02 20.11 -4.26
C SER A 203 27.26 19.50 -5.45
N VAL A 204 26.93 18.20 -5.36
CA VAL A 204 26.14 17.51 -6.39
C VAL A 204 24.73 18.11 -6.51
N LEU A 205 24.07 18.40 -5.38
CA LEU A 205 22.71 18.96 -5.39
C LEU A 205 22.62 20.36 -6.02
N LYS A 206 23.67 21.17 -5.93
CA LYS A 206 23.72 22.50 -6.58
C LYS A 206 23.64 22.39 -8.10
N GLU A 207 24.33 21.41 -8.67
CA GLU A 207 24.43 21.19 -10.12
C GLU A 207 23.35 20.24 -10.67
N CYS A 208 22.68 19.49 -9.79
CA CYS A 208 21.68 18.50 -10.16
C CYS A 208 20.38 19.13 -10.66
N GLU A 209 19.85 18.59 -11.77
CA GLU A 209 18.52 18.92 -12.27
C GLU A 209 17.44 18.12 -11.50
N LEU A 210 17.00 18.66 -10.36
CA LEU A 210 16.07 17.98 -9.45
C LEU A 210 14.70 17.68 -10.08
N GLN A 211 14.31 18.41 -11.13
CA GLN A 211 13.03 18.20 -11.84
C GLN A 211 12.93 16.83 -12.54
N ALA A 212 14.05 16.14 -12.75
CA ALA A 212 14.09 14.79 -13.32
C ALA A 212 13.75 13.67 -12.32
N PHE A 213 13.59 14.01 -11.03
CA PHE A 213 13.38 13.05 -9.95
C PHE A 213 12.08 13.34 -9.19
N ASP A 214 11.41 12.28 -8.73
CA ASP A 214 10.22 12.38 -7.89
C ASP A 214 10.57 12.63 -6.41
N GLY A 215 11.86 12.54 -6.07
CA GLY A 215 12.37 12.69 -4.70
C GLY A 215 13.86 12.45 -4.58
N VAL A 216 14.42 12.92 -3.48
CA VAL A 216 15.80 12.62 -3.06
C VAL A 216 15.76 11.71 -1.84
N VAL A 217 16.63 10.71 -1.78
CA VAL A 217 16.75 9.78 -0.66
C VAL A 217 18.16 9.84 -0.09
N CYS A 218 18.27 10.02 1.21
CA CYS A 218 19.54 9.93 1.94
C CYS A 218 19.63 8.59 2.69
N VAL A 219 20.69 7.83 2.44
CA VAL A 219 21.05 6.61 3.17
C VAL A 219 22.29 6.92 4.02
N GLY A 220 22.09 7.15 5.31
CA GLY A 220 23.16 7.60 6.20
C GLY A 220 22.72 7.87 7.62
N GLY A 221 23.55 8.60 8.37
CA GLY A 221 23.20 9.16 9.68
C GLY A 221 22.75 10.63 9.58
N ASP A 222 22.52 11.26 10.74
CA ASP A 222 21.96 12.61 10.85
C ASP A 222 22.78 13.67 10.12
N GLY A 223 24.11 13.59 10.16
CA GLY A 223 24.99 14.52 9.44
C GLY A 223 24.77 14.50 7.92
N SER A 224 24.58 13.31 7.34
CA SER A 224 24.30 13.17 5.90
C SER A 224 22.90 13.65 5.55
N VAL A 225 21.92 13.41 6.42
CA VAL A 225 20.56 13.93 6.25
C VAL A 225 20.56 15.45 6.28
N SER A 226 21.28 16.06 7.24
CA SER A 226 21.42 17.52 7.34
C SER A 226 22.10 18.11 6.10
N GLU A 227 23.17 17.47 5.60
CA GLU A 227 23.86 17.92 4.38
C GLU A 227 22.93 17.90 3.16
N VAL A 228 22.21 16.80 2.95
CA VAL A 228 21.25 16.68 1.82
C VAL A 228 20.10 17.67 1.97
N ALA A 229 19.55 17.83 3.17
CA ALA A 229 18.46 18.78 3.42
C ALA A 229 18.91 20.23 3.14
N HIS A 230 20.10 20.62 3.62
CA HIS A 230 20.68 21.93 3.32
C HIS A 230 20.95 22.10 1.82
N GLY A 231 21.45 21.07 1.13
CA GLY A 231 21.67 21.11 -0.31
C GLY A 231 20.37 21.34 -1.10
N LEU A 232 19.28 20.67 -0.71
CA LEU A 232 17.96 20.86 -1.32
C LEU A 232 17.41 22.27 -1.09
N LEU A 233 17.50 22.78 0.13
CA LEU A 233 17.06 24.13 0.45
C LEU A 233 17.88 25.18 -0.32
N LEU A 234 19.20 25.04 -0.34
CA LEU A 234 20.08 25.94 -1.06
C LEU A 234 19.79 25.94 -2.57
N LYS A 235 19.57 24.77 -3.16
CA LYS A 235 19.16 24.64 -4.56
C LYS A 235 17.85 25.36 -4.83
N ALA A 236 16.86 25.20 -3.96
CA ALA A 236 15.56 25.87 -4.10
C ALA A 236 15.68 27.41 -4.04
N GLN A 237 16.57 27.95 -3.18
CA GLN A 237 16.84 29.38 -3.13
C GLN A 237 17.49 29.90 -4.41
N ILE A 238 18.52 29.18 -4.90
CA ILE A 238 19.24 29.52 -6.12
C ILE A 238 18.29 29.51 -7.31
N ASP A 239 17.47 28.46 -7.45
CA ASP A 239 16.51 28.31 -8.55
C ASP A 239 15.43 29.41 -8.49
N ALA A 240 15.10 29.93 -7.30
CA ALA A 240 14.19 31.06 -7.12
C ALA A 240 14.86 32.44 -7.22
N GLY A 241 16.17 32.51 -7.46
CA GLY A 241 16.94 33.76 -7.53
C GLY A 241 16.99 34.54 -6.21
N LYS A 242 16.80 33.89 -5.06
CA LYS A 242 16.87 34.53 -3.74
C LYS A 242 18.30 34.47 -3.17
N GLY A 243 18.67 35.51 -2.42
CA GLY A 243 19.95 35.55 -1.71
C GLY A 243 20.06 34.43 -0.66
N THR A 244 21.27 33.92 -0.47
CA THR A 244 21.56 32.75 0.38
C THR A 244 21.94 33.10 1.82
N ASP A 245 22.10 34.39 2.13
CA ASP A 245 22.81 34.84 3.33
C ASP A 245 21.88 35.10 4.53
N TYR A 246 20.61 35.41 4.26
CA TYR A 246 19.56 35.55 5.28
C TYR A 246 18.21 35.13 4.72
N ILE A 247 17.64 34.06 5.29
CA ILE A 247 16.42 33.43 4.80
C ILE A 247 15.30 33.60 5.85
N PRO A 248 14.58 34.72 5.86
CA PRO A 248 13.45 34.91 6.78
C PRO A 248 12.25 34.02 6.40
N ALA A 249 12.13 33.65 5.11
CA ALA A 249 11.14 32.72 4.60
C ALA A 249 11.78 31.81 3.53
N PRO A 250 12.10 30.55 3.88
CA PRO A 250 12.73 29.64 2.95
C PRO A 250 11.85 29.32 1.74
N VAL A 251 12.49 29.13 0.59
CA VAL A 251 11.86 28.57 -0.59
C VAL A 251 11.82 27.08 -0.40
N ARG A 252 10.61 26.54 -0.40
CA ARG A 252 10.35 25.11 -0.27
C ARG A 252 11.09 24.35 -1.36
N ALA A 253 11.71 23.24 -0.99
CA ALA A 253 12.34 22.33 -1.95
C ALA A 253 11.30 21.82 -2.97
N SER A 254 11.71 21.77 -4.24
CA SER A 254 10.88 21.29 -5.35
C SER A 254 10.55 19.80 -5.27
N VAL A 255 11.40 19.03 -4.59
CA VAL A 255 11.27 17.58 -4.42
C VAL A 255 11.34 17.19 -2.94
N PRO A 256 10.60 16.15 -2.53
CA PRO A 256 10.64 15.69 -1.14
C PRO A 256 11.90 14.88 -0.82
N LEU A 257 12.25 14.85 0.48
CA LEU A 257 13.37 14.10 1.05
C LEU A 257 12.89 12.84 1.79
N GLY A 258 13.44 11.70 1.40
CA GLY A 258 13.30 10.42 2.10
C GLY A 258 14.57 10.10 2.90
N VAL A 259 14.41 9.58 4.11
CA VAL A 259 15.53 9.20 4.97
C VAL A 259 15.51 7.71 5.25
N ILE A 260 16.65 7.05 4.99
CA ILE A 260 16.88 5.65 5.34
C ILE A 260 18.07 5.60 6.29
N PRO A 261 17.85 5.38 7.60
CA PRO A 261 18.93 5.35 8.56
C PRO A 261 19.84 4.14 8.30
N ALA A 262 21.15 4.40 8.29
CA ALA A 262 22.14 3.33 8.18
C ALA A 262 22.24 2.48 9.47
N GLY A 263 21.78 3.00 10.62
CA GLY A 263 21.83 2.31 11.92
C GLY A 263 20.51 1.74 12.43
N GLU A 264 20.60 0.58 13.08
CA GLU A 264 19.58 -0.15 13.85
C GLU A 264 18.34 -0.78 13.14
N ALA A 265 17.67 -1.66 13.90
CA ALA A 265 16.82 -2.81 13.52
C ALA A 265 15.49 -2.53 12.78
N LYS A 266 15.35 -1.43 12.03
CA LYS A 266 14.09 -1.09 11.34
C LYS A 266 14.26 -0.52 9.92
N GLN A 267 15.39 -0.77 9.24
CA GLN A 267 15.61 -0.23 7.88
C GLN A 267 14.48 -0.57 6.90
N TYR A 268 13.91 -1.77 7.01
CA TYR A 268 12.76 -2.20 6.20
C TYR A 268 11.54 -1.26 6.31
N CYS A 269 11.26 -0.72 7.49
CA CYS A 269 10.11 0.18 7.67
C CYS A 269 10.30 1.49 6.90
N TYR A 270 11.48 2.09 7.01
CA TYR A 270 11.81 3.35 6.32
C TYR A 270 11.80 3.16 4.80
N ILE A 271 12.32 2.04 4.31
CA ILE A 271 12.30 1.74 2.87
C ILE A 271 10.86 1.62 2.36
N LEU A 272 10.00 0.87 3.04
CA LEU A 272 8.59 0.73 2.67
C LEU A 272 7.82 2.05 2.78
N SER A 273 8.16 2.90 3.75
CA SER A 273 7.63 4.25 3.86
C SER A 273 8.01 5.14 2.68
N VAL A 274 9.25 5.08 2.21
CA VAL A 274 9.71 5.82 1.01
C VAL A 274 8.99 5.31 -0.24
N ILE A 275 8.92 3.99 -0.42
CA ILE A 275 8.27 3.36 -1.58
C ILE A 275 6.77 3.69 -1.64
N CYS A 276 6.10 3.67 -0.49
CA CYS A 276 4.66 3.97 -0.41
C CYS A 276 4.36 5.45 -0.12
N PHE A 277 5.37 6.32 -0.16
CA PHE A 277 5.26 7.77 0.12
C PHE A 277 4.62 8.12 1.48
N LYS A 278 4.66 7.22 2.45
CA LYS A 278 4.08 7.44 3.79
C LYS A 278 4.97 8.30 4.70
N SER A 279 6.21 8.57 4.33
CA SER A 279 7.16 9.33 5.17
C SER A 279 8.15 10.21 4.40
N LEU A 280 7.76 10.74 3.24
CA LEU A 280 8.56 11.72 2.52
C LEU A 280 8.24 13.13 3.03
N TRP A 281 9.28 13.85 3.42
CA TRP A 281 9.16 15.19 3.99
C TRP A 281 9.36 16.21 2.89
N HIS A 282 8.48 17.20 2.81
CA HIS A 282 8.85 18.41 2.09
C HIS A 282 9.77 19.23 2.99
N VAL A 283 11.02 19.37 2.57
CA VAL A 283 11.98 20.25 3.25
C VAL A 283 11.49 21.69 3.10
N LEU A 284 11.34 22.38 4.24
CA LEU A 284 10.71 23.70 4.41
C LEU A 284 11.28 24.77 3.49
#